data_AF-A0A971GPT7-F1
#
_entry.id   AF-A0A971GPT7-F1
#
_cell.length_a   1.000
_cell.length_b   1.000
_cell.length_c   1.000
_cell.angle_alpha   90.00
_cell.angle_beta   90.00
_cell.angle_gamma   90.00
#
_symmetry.space_group_name_H-M   'P 1'
#
loop_
_entity.id
_entity.type
_entity.pdbx_description
1 polymer ?
#
loop_
_entity_poly.entity_id
_entity_poly.type
_entity_poly.pdbx_seq_one_letter_code
_entity_poly.pdbx_strand_id
1 'polypeptide(L)' 'KLPSWVGKSFKTLKDADGKFFIQEALKELETKKECWIDYKWNNPETKKVGLKHGYFLKVDNFIISCGIWK' A
#
# COMPACT_ATOMS: atom_id res chain seq x y z
N LYS A 1 -6.24 -21.92 1.44
CA LYS A 1 -5.65 -21.37 0.19
C LYS A 1 -5.07 -20.00 0.56
N LEU A 2 -3.74 -19.83 0.51
CA LEU A 2 -3.13 -18.53 0.83
C LEU A 2 -3.59 -17.50 -0.20
N PRO A 3 -3.79 -16.23 0.19
CA PRO A 3 -4.04 -15.15 -0.75
C PRO A 3 -2.97 -15.15 -1.86
N SER A 4 -3.37 -14.89 -3.11
CA SER A 4 -2.53 -15.03 -4.32
C SER A 4 -1.29 -14.12 -4.39
N TRP A 5 -1.12 -13.27 -3.38
CA TRP A 5 -0.03 -12.32 -3.25
C TRP A 5 1.06 -12.75 -2.26
N VAL A 6 0.83 -13.80 -1.47
CA VAL A 6 1.85 -14.32 -0.55
C VAL A 6 3.05 -14.82 -1.36
N GLY A 7 4.26 -14.36 -1.00
CA GLY A 7 5.51 -14.69 -1.69
C GLY A 7 5.82 -13.84 -2.92
N LYS A 8 4.94 -12.92 -3.33
CA LYS A 8 5.20 -11.98 -4.43
C LYS A 8 5.75 -10.66 -3.89
N SER A 9 6.69 -10.06 -4.62
CA SER A 9 7.21 -8.74 -4.28
C SER A 9 6.19 -7.65 -4.64
N PHE A 10 5.85 -6.83 -3.67
CA PHE A 10 4.98 -5.66 -3.86
C PHE A 10 5.75 -4.41 -4.32
N LYS A 11 7.09 -4.46 -4.38
CA LYS A 11 7.91 -3.29 -4.76
C LYS A 11 7.66 -2.83 -6.19
N THR A 12 7.33 -3.73 -7.10
CA THR A 12 7.09 -3.42 -8.52
C THR A 12 5.61 -3.14 -8.82
N LEU A 13 4.76 -3.16 -7.80
CA LEU A 13 3.33 -2.91 -7.95
C LEU A 13 3.09 -1.43 -8.22
N LYS A 14 2.28 -1.17 -9.24
CA LYS A 14 1.81 0.16 -9.61
C LYS A 14 0.33 0.28 -9.29
N ASP A 15 -0.10 1.47 -8.91
CA ASP A 15 -1.52 1.79 -8.91
C ASP A 15 -2.04 2.02 -10.34
N ALA A 16 -3.32 2.37 -10.46
CA ALA A 16 -3.97 2.60 -11.75
C ALA A 16 -3.39 3.76 -12.58
N ASP A 17 -2.66 4.70 -11.94
CA ASP A 17 -2.00 5.82 -12.60
C ASP A 17 -0.51 5.54 -12.87
N GLY A 18 -0.02 4.33 -12.53
CA GLY A 18 1.37 3.94 -12.72
C GLY A 18 2.29 4.26 -11.53
N LYS A 19 1.75 4.74 -10.40
CA LYS A 19 2.53 5.12 -9.20
C LYS A 19 3.02 3.90 -8.43
N PHE A 20 4.31 3.86 -8.11
CA PHE A 20 4.90 2.86 -7.21
C PHE A 20 4.69 3.20 -5.73
N PHE A 21 3.43 3.14 -5.27
CA PHE A 21 3.05 3.58 -3.92
C PHE A 21 3.76 2.82 -2.78
N ILE A 22 4.12 1.55 -2.98
CA ILE A 22 4.88 0.77 -1.99
C ILE A 22 6.33 1.27 -1.90
N GLN A 23 6.96 1.66 -3.01
CA GLN A 23 8.32 2.21 -2.96
C GLN A 23 8.34 3.57 -2.26
N GLU A 24 7.31 4.39 -2.49
CA GLU A 24 7.13 5.66 -1.78
C GLU A 24 6.97 5.43 -0.27
N ALA A 25 6.12 4.49 0.13
CA ALA A 25 5.98 4.10 1.53
C ALA A 25 7.31 3.63 2.13
N LEU A 26 8.05 2.76 1.42
CA LEU A 26 9.34 2.25 1.87
C LEU A 26 10.36 3.38 2.08
N LYS A 27 10.43 4.34 1.16
CA LYS A 27 11.31 5.51 1.27
C LYS A 27 11.00 6.35 2.50
N GLU A 28 9.72 6.61 2.79
CA GLU A 28 9.33 7.32 4.01
C GLU A 28 9.72 6.55 5.28
N LEU A 29 9.54 5.22 5.27
CA LEU A 29 9.83 4.31 6.39
C LEU A 29 11.33 4.00 6.59
N GLU A 30 12.21 4.56 5.77
CA GLU A 30 13.65 4.58 6.03
C GLU A 30 13.99 5.52 7.19
N THR A 31 13.24 6.62 7.33
CA THR A 31 13.51 7.67 8.33
C THR A 31 12.39 7.80 9.36
N LYS A 32 11.17 7.38 9.01
CA LYS A 32 9.98 7.46 9.86
C LYS A 32 9.54 6.08 10.31
N LYS A 33 8.84 6.03 11.44
CA LYS A 33 8.17 4.80 11.92
C LYS A 33 6.87 4.53 11.15
N GLU A 34 6.23 5.58 10.65
CA GLU A 34 4.94 5.53 10.00
C GLU A 34 4.83 6.57 8.88
N CYS A 35 3.95 6.33 7.91
CA CYS A 35 3.65 7.27 6.85
C CYS A 35 2.24 7.07 6.28
N TRP A 36 1.76 8.11 5.60
CA TRP A 36 0.52 8.10 4.85
C TRP A 36 0.82 8.30 3.36
N ILE A 37 0.23 7.44 2.52
CA ILE A 37 0.42 7.47 1.07
C ILE A 37 -0.96 7.45 0.41
N ASP A 38 -1.21 8.42 -0.47
CA ASP A 38 -2.36 8.42 -1.37
C ASP A 38 -2.03 7.59 -2.62
N TYR A 39 -2.89 6.64 -2.96
CA TYR A 39 -2.78 5.80 -4.17
C TYR A 39 -4.13 5.27 -4.63
N LYS A 40 -4.26 4.91 -5.91
CA LYS A 40 -5.49 4.31 -6.42
C LYS A 40 -5.54 2.81 -6.15
N TRP A 41 -6.65 2.31 -5.62
CA TRP A 41 -6.82 0.88 -5.35
C TRP A 41 -8.26 0.42 -5.58
N ASN A 42 -8.42 -0.87 -5.85
CA ASN A 42 -9.75 -1.46 -5.99
C ASN A 42 -10.47 -1.47 -4.63
N ASN A 43 -11.63 -0.82 -4.56
CA ASN A 43 -12.49 -0.86 -3.39
C ASN A 43 -13.24 -2.21 -3.36
N PRO A 44 -13.08 -3.04 -2.31
CA PRO A 44 -13.68 -4.36 -2.25
C PRO A 44 -15.22 -4.33 -2.18
N GLU A 45 -15.82 -3.22 -1.74
CA GLU A 45 -17.27 -3.06 -1.63
C GLU A 45 -17.88 -2.63 -2.96
N THR A 46 -17.34 -1.56 -3.57
CA THR A 46 -17.89 -0.99 -4.82
C THR A 46 -17.34 -1.62 -6.09
N LYS A 47 -16.25 -2.39 -5.99
CA LYS A 47 -15.48 -2.98 -7.11
C LYS A 47 -14.90 -1.96 -8.09
N LYS A 48 -14.88 -0.68 -7.71
CA LYS A 48 -14.30 0.40 -8.51
C LYS A 48 -12.91 0.74 -8.00
N VAL A 49 -12.05 1.15 -8.93
CA VAL A 49 -10.79 1.80 -8.57
C VAL A 49 -11.12 3.17 -7.98
N GLY A 50 -10.67 3.43 -6.77
CA GLY A 50 -10.86 4.69 -6.06
C GLY A 50 -9.57 5.16 -5.41
N LEU A 51 -9.54 6.44 -5.01
CA LEU A 51 -8.43 7.00 -4.26
C LEU A 51 -8.46 6.47 -2.83
N LYS A 52 -7.36 5.86 -2.39
CA LYS A 52 -7.19 5.34 -1.05
C LYS A 52 -6.10 6.12 -0.33
N HIS A 53 -6.38 6.54 0.90
CA HIS A 53 -5.41 7.07 1.84
C HIS A 53 -4.91 5.91 2.71
N GLY A 54 -3.72 5.39 2.41
CA GLY A 54 -3.14 4.26 3.11
C GLY A 54 -2.15 4.68 4.19
N TYR A 55 -2.31 4.11 5.38
CA TYR A 55 -1.37 4.21 6.48
C TYR A 55 -0.44 3.00 6.47
N PHE A 56 0.86 3.24 6.65
CA PHE A 56 1.89 2.21 6.75
C PHE A 56 2.67 2.41 8.05
N LEU A 57 2.82 1.34 8.81
CA LEU A 57 3.53 1.32 10.09
C LEU A 57 4.63 0.25 10.04
N LYS A 58 5.87 0.65 10.33
CA LYS A 58 7.00 -0.26 10.47
C LYS A 58 7.06 -0.81 11.89
N VAL A 59 7.06 -2.13 12.00
CA VAL A 59 7.16 -2.89 13.26
C VAL A 59 8.21 -3.99 13.07
N ASP A 60 9.37 -3.81 13.67
CA ASP A 60 10.54 -4.69 13.48
C ASP A 60 10.85 -4.91 11.98
N ASN A 61 10.70 -6.15 11.51
CA ASN A 61 10.94 -6.57 10.13
C ASN A 61 9.66 -6.53 9.26
N PHE A 62 8.55 -6.06 9.81
CA PHE A 62 7.26 -6.02 9.14
C PHE A 62 6.81 -4.59 8.86
N ILE A 63 5.99 -4.46 7.82
CA ILE A 63 5.21 -3.26 7.55
C ILE A 63 3.75 -3.67 7.57
N ILE A 64 2.99 -3.10 8.49
CA ILE A 64 1.54 -3.27 8.60
C ILE A 64 0.90 -2.10 7.88
N SER A 65 -0.11 -2.36 7.05
CA SER A 65 -0.83 -1.30 6.35
C SER A 65 -2.34 -1.44 6.46
N CYS A 66 -3.01 -0.30 6.59
CA CYS A 66 -4.46 -0.16 6.52
C CYS A 66 -4.79 1.13 5.75
N GLY A 67 -6.07 1.44 5.55
CA GLY A 67 -6.41 2.70 4.91
C GLY A 67 -7.88 2.86 4.61
N ILE A 68 -8.23 4.07 4.19
CA ILE A 68 -9.59 4.51 3.93
C ILE A 68 -9.72 4.89 2.45
N TRP A 69 -10.81 4.49 1.81
CA TRP A 69 -11.16 5.00 0.49
C TRP A 69 -11.82 6.37 0.68
N LYS A 70 -11.36 7.36 -0.07
CA LYS A 70 -11.94 8.70 -0.14
C LYS A 70 -13.16 8.70 -1.06
#